data_AF-A0A965Y759-F1
#
_entry.id   AF-A0A965Y759-F1
#
_cell.length_a   1.000
_cell.length_b   1.000
_cell.length_c   1.000
_cell.angle_alpha   90.00
_cell.angle_beta   90.00
_cell.angle_gamma   90.00
#
_symmetry.space_group_name_H-M   'P 1'
#
loop_
_entity.id
_entity.type
_entity.pdbx_description
1 polymer ?
#
loop_
_entity_poly.entity_id
_entity_poly.type
_entity_poly.pdbx_seq_one_letter_code
_entity_poly.pdbx_strand_id
1 'polypeptide(L)'
;MPLQYVPLTIDMRGDYCAHFDLCSGKTSDYTFVNFWAWSDERKYELAHSHGLFWPKINNPAPSLWAPVGNWEEADWENVLTDLFPEGAVFDRVPEELMTLWSERLGDRFSFEDQRSE
;
A
#
# COMPACT_ATOMS: atom_id res chain seq x y z
N MET A 1 -0.81 11.86 -11.30
CA MET A 1 0.64 11.91 -11.69
C MET A 1 1.25 10.52 -11.51
N PRO A 2 2.26 10.08 -12.31
CA PRO A 2 2.84 8.75 -12.12
C PRO A 2 3.59 8.66 -10.79
N LEU A 3 3.40 7.56 -10.06
CA LEU A 3 4.13 7.28 -8.82
C LEU A 3 5.62 7.15 -9.11
N GLN A 4 6.43 7.90 -8.36
CA GLN A 4 7.89 7.78 -8.39
C GLN A 4 8.33 6.86 -7.27
N TYR A 5 8.63 5.61 -7.65
CA TYR A 5 9.13 4.60 -6.73
C TYR A 5 10.62 4.78 -6.51
N VAL A 6 11.02 4.75 -5.25
CA VAL A 6 12.42 4.76 -4.82
C VAL A 6 12.69 3.56 -3.93
N PRO A 7 13.90 2.97 -3.96
CA PRO A 7 14.27 1.87 -3.07
C PRO A 7 14.04 2.27 -1.61
N LEU A 8 13.50 1.33 -0.82
CA LEU A 8 13.38 1.51 0.62
C LEU A 8 14.76 1.78 1.23
N THR A 9 14.86 2.85 2.03
CA THR A 9 16.08 3.18 2.77
C THR A 9 15.77 3.37 4.25
N ILE A 10 16.79 3.23 5.09
CA ILE A 10 16.64 3.39 6.55
C ILE A 10 16.19 4.81 6.94
N ASP A 11 16.51 5.82 6.13
CA ASP A 11 16.15 7.22 6.37
C ASP A 11 14.63 7.44 6.31
N MET A 12 13.90 6.60 5.57
CA MET A 12 12.45 6.67 5.45
C MET A 12 11.70 6.15 6.69
N ARG A 13 12.42 5.53 7.65
CA ARG A 13 11.81 4.88 8.81
C ARG A 13 10.90 5.80 9.61
N GLY A 14 11.35 7.02 9.88
CA GLY A 14 10.61 7.99 10.71
C GLY A 14 9.24 8.29 10.10
N ASP A 15 9.26 8.77 8.85
CA ASP A 15 8.04 9.16 8.13
C ASP A 15 7.13 7.95 7.89
N TYR A 16 7.69 6.81 7.48
CA TYR A 16 6.91 5.60 7.24
C TYR A 16 6.23 5.12 8.52
N CYS A 17 6.93 5.06 9.65
CA CYS A 17 6.33 4.65 10.93
C CYS A 17 5.22 5.62 11.37
N ALA A 18 5.41 6.93 11.17
CA ALA A 18 4.37 7.92 11.48
C ALA A 18 3.09 7.69 10.66
N HIS A 19 3.22 7.35 9.38
CA HIS A 19 2.06 7.03 8.52
C HIS A 19 1.44 5.68 8.88
N PHE A 20 2.26 4.66 9.12
CA PHE A 20 1.79 3.34 9.55
C PHE A 20 0.99 3.42 10.85
N ASP A 21 1.34 4.34 11.74
CA ASP A 21 0.60 4.54 12.98
C ASP A 21 -0.81 5.10 12.78
N LEU A 22 -1.08 5.74 11.65
CA LEU A 22 -2.39 6.25 11.26
C LEU A 22 -3.29 5.21 10.60
N CYS A 23 -2.75 4.05 10.18
CA CYS A 23 -3.57 2.99 9.61
C CYS A 23 -4.54 2.44 10.66
N SER A 24 -5.83 2.35 10.31
CA SER A 24 -6.86 1.75 11.17
C SER A 24 -6.73 0.23 11.28
N GLY A 25 -6.11 -0.42 10.28
CA GLY A 25 -5.71 -1.83 10.29
C GLY A 25 -4.20 -1.98 10.24
N LYS A 26 -3.61 -2.69 11.20
CA LYS A 26 -2.16 -2.94 11.25
C LYS A 26 -1.89 -4.42 11.09
N THR A 27 -1.06 -4.77 10.11
CA THR A 27 -0.53 -6.13 9.95
C THR A 27 0.99 -6.12 10.09
N SER A 28 1.55 -7.22 10.58
CA SER A 28 3.01 -7.35 10.75
C SER A 28 3.76 -7.18 9.43
N ASP A 29 3.12 -7.57 8.33
CA ASP A 29 3.67 -7.53 6.98
C ASP A 29 4.08 -6.11 6.57
N TYR A 30 3.34 -5.09 7.03
CA TYR A 30 3.57 -3.69 6.72
C TYR A 30 4.44 -2.94 7.73
N THR A 31 4.97 -3.62 8.74
CA THR A 31 5.91 -2.95 9.64
C THR A 31 7.19 -2.58 8.91
N PHE A 32 7.76 -1.41 9.21
CA PHE A 32 9.03 -0.98 8.61
C PHE A 32 10.13 -2.01 8.82
N VAL A 33 10.17 -2.65 10.00
CA VAL A 33 11.16 -3.68 10.32
C VAL A 33 11.04 -4.87 9.37
N ASN A 34 9.82 -5.30 9.03
CA ASN A 34 9.62 -6.37 8.06
C ASN A 34 10.09 -5.95 6.66
N PHE A 35 9.66 -4.78 6.18
CA PHE A 35 10.12 -4.26 4.88
C PHE A 35 11.65 -4.14 4.80
N TRP A 36 12.27 -3.60 5.86
CA TRP A 36 13.71 -3.41 5.93
C TRP A 36 14.48 -4.73 5.95
N ALA A 37 14.06 -5.67 6.80
CA ALA A 37 14.71 -6.98 6.93
C ALA A 37 14.74 -7.78 5.62
N TRP A 38 13.72 -7.59 4.77
CA TRP A 38 13.58 -8.29 3.50
C TRP A 38 13.92 -7.42 2.27
N SER A 39 14.35 -6.17 2.46
CA SER A 39 14.59 -5.21 1.37
C SER A 39 15.63 -5.69 0.35
N ASP A 40 16.70 -6.32 0.82
CA ASP A 40 17.76 -6.88 -0.03
C ASP A 40 17.25 -8.03 -0.93
N GLU A 41 16.30 -8.82 -0.45
CA GLU A 41 15.76 -9.97 -1.20
C GLU A 41 14.54 -9.57 -2.04
N ARG A 42 13.55 -8.89 -1.46
CA ARG A 42 12.26 -8.57 -2.09
C ARG A 42 12.29 -7.30 -2.93
N LYS A 43 13.34 -6.49 -2.80
CA LYS A 43 13.52 -5.22 -3.54
C LYS A 43 12.31 -4.29 -3.36
N TYR A 44 11.98 -4.02 -2.09
CA TYR A 44 10.91 -3.09 -1.72
C TYR A 44 11.23 -1.68 -2.21
N GLU A 45 10.25 -1.07 -2.86
CA GLU A 45 10.23 0.34 -3.21
C GLU A 45 9.04 1.02 -2.55
N LEU A 46 9.19 2.30 -2.26
CA LEU A 46 8.11 3.16 -1.78
C LEU A 46 7.94 4.33 -2.75
N ALA A 47 6.69 4.71 -2.99
CA ALA A 47 6.34 6.01 -3.54
C ALA A 47 5.51 6.78 -2.50
N HIS A 48 5.60 8.10 -2.48
CA HIS A 48 4.77 8.94 -1.61
C HIS A 48 3.86 9.82 -2.47
N SER A 49 2.55 9.73 -2.25
CA SER A 49 1.56 10.54 -2.96
C SER A 49 0.25 10.57 -2.18
N HIS A 50 -0.45 11.70 -2.25
CA HIS A 50 -1.72 11.94 -1.54
C HIS A 50 -1.65 11.69 -0.02
N GLY A 51 -0.49 11.96 0.60
CA GLY A 51 -0.28 11.72 2.03
C GLY A 51 -0.24 10.24 2.42
N LEU A 52 0.00 9.36 1.45
CA LEU A 52 0.10 7.91 1.64
C LEU A 52 1.44 7.42 1.10
N PHE A 53 2.00 6.40 1.75
CA PHE A 53 3.06 5.58 1.17
C PHE A 53 2.46 4.44 0.36
N TRP A 54 2.99 4.22 -0.84
CA TRP A 54 2.57 3.18 -1.76
C TRP A 54 3.70 2.18 -1.89
N PRO A 55 3.63 1.01 -1.23
CA PRO A 55 4.68 0.02 -1.32
C PRO A 55 4.56 -0.82 -2.58
N LYS A 56 5.71 -1.22 -3.11
CA LYS A 56 5.83 -2.12 -4.26
C LYS A 56 6.97 -3.11 -4.01
N ILE A 57 6.72 -4.36 -4.33
CA ILE A 57 7.72 -5.43 -4.34
C ILE A 57 8.15 -5.65 -5.78
N ASN A 58 9.44 -5.88 -6.03
CA ASN A 58 9.95 -6.18 -7.38
C ASN A 58 10.51 -7.60 -7.53
N ASN A 59 10.55 -8.40 -6.45
CA ASN A 59 11.03 -9.78 -6.48
C ASN A 59 10.14 -10.71 -5.62
N PRO A 60 9.64 -11.86 -6.14
CA PRO A 60 9.97 -12.52 -7.41
C PRO A 60 9.36 -11.89 -8.67
N ALA A 61 8.33 -11.07 -8.53
CA ALA A 61 7.71 -10.31 -9.60
C ALA A 61 7.19 -8.97 -9.07
N PRO A 62 7.00 -7.96 -9.95
CA PRO A 62 6.38 -6.70 -9.56
C PRO A 62 4.96 -6.91 -9.00
N SER A 63 4.72 -6.42 -7.79
CA SER A 63 3.42 -6.43 -7.13
C SER A 63 3.22 -5.15 -6.33
N LEU A 64 2.04 -4.54 -6.46
CA LEU A 64 1.64 -3.40 -5.64
C LEU A 64 1.06 -3.91 -4.34
N TRP A 65 1.47 -3.29 -3.24
CA TRP A 65 0.86 -3.50 -1.93
C TRP A 65 -0.03 -2.32 -1.60
N ALA A 66 -0.97 -2.55 -0.69
CA ALA A 66 -1.91 -1.53 -0.27
C ALA A 66 -1.20 -0.29 0.33
N PRO A 67 -1.78 0.91 0.21
CA PRO A 67 -1.17 2.11 0.74
C PRO A 67 -1.14 2.14 2.27
N VAL A 68 -0.18 2.89 2.81
CA VAL A 68 0.06 3.08 4.25
C VAL A 68 -0.14 4.56 4.62
N GLY A 69 -1.01 4.83 5.59
CA GLY A 69 -1.33 6.18 6.07
C GLY A 69 -2.75 6.27 6.63
N ASN A 70 -3.29 7.49 6.71
CA ASN A 70 -4.65 7.72 7.19
C ASN A 70 -5.67 7.34 6.10
N TRP A 71 -6.29 6.18 6.24
CA TRP A 71 -7.21 5.66 5.23
C TRP A 71 -8.56 6.35 5.24
N GLU A 72 -9.04 6.74 6.41
CA GLU A 72 -10.36 7.36 6.62
C GLU A 72 -10.44 8.77 6.04
N GLU A 73 -9.31 9.49 6.00
CA GLU A 73 -9.20 10.84 5.45
C GLU A 73 -8.99 10.85 3.93
N ALA A 74 -8.53 9.74 3.35
CA ALA A 74 -8.22 9.67 1.92
C ALA A 74 -9.48 9.69 1.04
N ASP A 75 -9.46 10.55 0.02
CA ASP A 75 -10.47 10.56 -1.05
C ASP A 75 -10.15 9.45 -2.07
N TRP A 76 -10.53 8.22 -1.74
CA TRP A 76 -10.15 7.03 -2.51
C TRP A 76 -10.54 7.08 -3.99
N GLU A 77 -11.67 7.67 -4.33
CA GLU A 77 -12.09 7.79 -5.72
C GLU A 77 -11.11 8.65 -6.52
N ASN A 78 -10.77 9.83 -6.00
CA ASN A 78 -9.84 10.75 -6.66
C ASN A 78 -8.41 10.21 -6.63
N VAL A 79 -7.97 9.68 -5.49
CA VAL A 79 -6.62 9.13 -5.31
C VAL A 79 -6.35 7.98 -6.29
N LEU A 80 -7.26 7.01 -6.37
CA LEU A 80 -7.08 5.87 -7.26
C LEU A 80 -7.23 6.26 -8.73
N THR A 81 -8.14 7.19 -9.06
CA THR A 81 -8.30 7.65 -10.45
C THR A 81 -7.08 8.46 -10.93
N ASP A 82 -6.46 9.28 -10.09
CA ASP A 82 -5.25 10.05 -10.46
C ASP A 82 -4.00 9.17 -10.59
N LEU A 83 -3.84 8.20 -9.68
CA LEU A 83 -2.65 7.34 -9.63
C LEU A 83 -2.74 6.12 -10.54
N PHE A 84 -3.95 5.56 -10.69
CA PHE A 84 -4.23 4.32 -11.42
C PHE A 84 -5.48 4.48 -12.30
N PRO A 85 -5.47 5.38 -13.30
CA PRO A 85 -6.64 5.65 -14.15
C PRO A 85 -7.12 4.43 -14.95
N GLU A 86 -6.23 3.44 -15.18
CA GLU A 86 -6.55 2.17 -15.85
C GLU A 86 -6.91 1.04 -14.86
N GLY A 87 -6.96 1.33 -13.56
CA GLY A 87 -7.09 0.35 -12.48
C GLY A 87 -5.75 -0.22 -12.00
N ALA A 88 -5.79 -0.91 -10.87
CA ALA A 88 -4.64 -1.57 -10.26
C ALA A 88 -5.08 -2.78 -9.44
N VAL A 89 -4.17 -3.75 -9.27
CA VAL A 89 -4.34 -4.89 -8.38
C VAL A 89 -3.38 -4.71 -7.22
N PHE A 90 -3.89 -4.84 -6.00
CA PHE A 90 -3.13 -4.73 -4.77
C PHE A 90 -3.13 -6.07 -4.04
N ASP A 91 -1.94 -6.53 -3.66
CA ASP A 91 -1.77 -7.71 -2.84
C ASP A 91 -1.70 -7.35 -1.35
N ARG A 92 -1.99 -8.34 -0.48
CA ARG A 92 -1.89 -8.22 0.98
C ARG A 92 -2.66 -7.01 1.52
N VAL A 93 -3.85 -6.73 1.00
CA VAL A 93 -4.67 -5.61 1.46
C VAL A 93 -5.21 -5.92 2.88
N PRO A 94 -4.97 -5.06 3.88
CA PRO A 94 -5.56 -5.23 5.21
C PRO A 94 -7.10 -5.24 5.17
N GLU A 95 -7.73 -6.02 6.04
CA GLU A 95 -9.18 -6.25 6.05
C GLU A 95 -9.99 -4.95 6.24
N GLU A 96 -9.49 -4.07 7.11
CA GLU A 96 -10.10 -2.77 7.38
C GLU A 96 -10.07 -1.88 6.12
N LEU A 97 -8.97 -1.90 5.36
CA LEU A 97 -8.86 -1.16 4.11
C LEU A 97 -9.72 -1.78 3.00
N MET A 98 -9.81 -3.12 2.93
CA MET A 98 -10.71 -3.79 1.98
C MET A 98 -12.17 -3.40 2.25
N THR A 99 -12.58 -3.39 3.52
CA THR A 99 -13.92 -2.96 3.94
C THR A 99 -14.16 -1.51 3.53
N LEU A 100 -13.22 -0.61 3.84
CA LEU A 100 -13.31 0.80 3.49
C LEU A 100 -13.40 1.02 1.97
N TRP A 101 -12.58 0.34 1.18
CA TRP A 101 -12.64 0.42 -0.28
C TRP A 101 -13.96 -0.12 -0.83
N SER A 102 -14.48 -1.22 -0.28
CA SER A 102 -15.79 -1.74 -0.67
C SER A 102 -16.92 -0.74 -0.41
N GLU A 103 -16.92 -0.08 0.75
CA GLU A 103 -17.93 0.93 1.12
C GLU A 103 -17.84 2.19 0.24
N ARG A 104 -16.62 2.64 -0.08
CA ARG A 104 -16.38 3.92 -0.77
C ARG A 104 -16.39 3.82 -2.29
N LEU A 105 -15.95 2.69 -2.85
CA LEU A 105 -15.79 2.51 -4.28
C LEU A 105 -16.93 1.70 -4.91
N GLY A 106 -17.68 0.93 -4.11
CA GLY A 106 -18.80 0.11 -4.57
C GLY A 106 -18.37 -0.84 -5.69
N ASP A 107 -19.10 -0.81 -6.81
CA ASP A 107 -18.89 -1.68 -7.97
C ASP A 107 -17.52 -1.49 -8.67
N ARG A 108 -16.77 -0.43 -8.35
CA ARG A 108 -15.41 -0.22 -8.87
C ARG A 108 -14.34 -1.01 -8.12
N PHE A 109 -14.72 -1.67 -7.02
CA PHE A 109 -13.82 -2.50 -6.23
C PHE A 109 -14.23 -3.98 -6.34
N SER A 110 -13.25 -4.83 -6.59
CA SER A 110 -13.37 -6.28 -6.52
C SER A 110 -12.23 -6.82 -5.66
N PHE A 111 -12.53 -7.80 -4.81
CA PHE A 111 -11.52 -8.53 -4.06
C PHE A 111 -11.61 -10.01 -4.37
N GLU A 112 -10.46 -10.68 -4.36
CA GLU A 112 -10.36 -12.13 -4.45
C GLU A 112 -9.65 -12.64 -3.19
N ASP A 113 -10.33 -13.52 -2.45
CA ASP A 113 -9.72 -14.21 -1.32
C ASP A 113 -8.66 -15.19 -1.83
N GLN A 114 -7.38 -14.87 -1.65
CA GLN A 114 -6.33 -15.88 -1.69
C GLN A 114 -6.33 -16.66 -0.38
N ARG A 115 -7.26 -17.62 -0.24
CA ARG A 115 -7.07 -18.72 0.69
C ARG A 115 -5.90 -19.56 0.19
N SER A 116 -4.72 -19.38 0.78
CA SER A 116 -3.59 -20.28 0.51
C SER A 116 -3.96 -21.71 0.92
N GLU A 117 -3.77 -22.65 -0.02
CA GLU A 117 -3.65 -24.08 0.26
C GLU A 117 -2.43 -24.40 1.15
#